data_AF-A0A415H4Y5-F1
#
_entry.id   AF-A0A415H4Y5-F1
#
_cell.length_a   1.000
_cell.length_b   1.000
_cell.length_c   1.000
_cell.angle_alpha   90.00
_cell.angle_beta   90.00
_cell.angle_gamma   90.00
#
_symmetry.space_group_name_H-M   'P 1'
#
loop_
_entity.id
_entity.type
_entity.pdbx_description
1 polymer ?
#
loop_
_entity_poly.entity_id
_entity_poly.type
_entity_poly.pdbx_seq_one_letter_code
_entity_poly.pdbx_strand_id
1 'polypeptide(L)'
;MENTKMNLTGKPSVDKPWLQFYPEQLRNVEVPKMTIEEFLKFKNQDENRIAFEYYGNKITWKTLWEEVDKAARSLKVLGYGDGRRIPLFLQSVPAHYILLMAAERIGATIICRDDIPEELCFAIRKSKADTAFVMDYTSKEDEELFRATTPMTRMIKISPYDYADKDAMPEYTEKEIASRYSKNTETTEGNLTWKEFLELGKDYHEDYMAERNPDRPVFGAYTSGSTGISKLVIHSSANVVAVAFQMSIFIPPSDVQEKWWLPILPPALIAVTVSMTLFPMSAGLNVVLDPFCPLEDIDIAFMEQKPNFWALVPMLCEMLMKSDRIPEDYDMSHLRTLVLELKQ
;
A
#
# COMPACT_ATOMS: atom_id res chain seq x y z
N MET A 1 33.25 23.89 -27.89
CA MET A 1 32.97 24.75 -26.72
C MET A 1 33.58 24.07 -25.52
N GLU A 2 34.28 24.85 -24.69
CA GLU A 2 35.26 24.42 -23.71
C GLU A 2 34.73 23.40 -22.70
N ASN A 3 35.52 22.35 -22.49
CA ASN A 3 35.38 21.42 -21.37
C ASN A 3 35.79 22.17 -20.10
N THR A 4 34.86 22.91 -19.50
CA THR A 4 35.01 23.40 -18.13
C THR A 4 35.10 22.16 -17.26
N LYS A 5 36.32 21.78 -16.85
CA LYS A 5 36.53 20.77 -15.81
C LYS A 5 35.86 21.33 -14.55
N MET A 6 34.60 20.95 -14.32
CA MET A 6 33.96 21.17 -13.03
C MET A 6 34.86 20.52 -11.98
N ASN A 7 35.33 21.29 -11.01
CA ASN A 7 36.04 20.76 -9.85
C ASN A 7 35.05 19.88 -9.09
N LEU A 8 35.02 18.59 -9.42
CA LEU A 8 34.21 17.61 -8.72
C LEU A 8 34.67 17.55 -7.26
N THR A 9 33.69 17.55 -6.35
CA THR A 9 33.91 17.49 -4.92
C THR A 9 34.35 16.10 -4.44
N GLY A 10 34.23 15.09 -5.31
CA GLY A 10 34.47 13.68 -4.99
C GLY A 10 33.29 13.02 -4.26
N LYS A 11 32.20 13.76 -4.04
CA LYS A 11 30.97 13.25 -3.42
C LYS A 11 29.91 13.09 -4.51
N PRO A 12 29.54 11.84 -4.88
CA PRO A 12 28.56 11.60 -5.94
C PRO A 12 27.23 12.33 -5.72
N SER A 13 26.76 12.45 -4.47
CA SER A 13 25.51 13.16 -4.13
C SER A 13 25.52 14.66 -4.45
N VAL A 14 26.69 15.29 -4.52
CA VAL A 14 26.87 16.71 -4.86
C VAL A 14 27.18 16.86 -6.34
N ASP A 15 28.12 16.05 -6.84
CA ASP A 15 28.64 16.10 -8.20
C ASP A 15 27.62 15.58 -9.23
N LYS A 16 26.74 14.68 -8.81
CA LYS A 16 25.68 14.03 -9.60
C LYS A 16 26.16 13.58 -10.99
N PRO A 17 27.31 12.85 -11.10
CA PRO A 17 27.93 12.54 -12.40
C PRO A 17 27.04 11.67 -13.29
N TRP A 18 26.05 10.97 -12.73
CA TRP A 18 25.10 10.18 -13.50
C TRP A 18 24.12 11.02 -14.32
N LEU A 19 23.89 12.30 -14.00
CA LEU A 19 22.92 13.14 -14.73
C LEU A 19 23.28 13.33 -16.20
N GLN A 20 24.55 13.16 -16.59
CA GLN A 20 24.97 13.19 -17.99
C GLN A 20 24.27 12.11 -18.84
N PHE A 21 23.87 10.99 -18.23
CA PHE A 21 23.16 9.89 -18.89
C PHE A 21 21.64 10.11 -18.96
N TYR A 22 21.12 11.17 -18.34
CA TYR A 22 19.71 11.53 -18.40
C TYR A 22 19.47 12.56 -19.52
N PRO A 23 18.32 12.49 -20.20
CA PRO A 23 17.81 13.59 -21.04
C PRO A 23 17.83 14.91 -20.27
N GLU A 24 18.11 16.01 -20.95
CA GLU A 24 18.28 17.34 -20.33
C GLU A 24 17.08 17.72 -19.44
N GLN A 25 15.87 17.40 -19.89
CA GLN A 25 14.61 17.68 -19.18
C GLN A 25 14.50 16.91 -17.86
N LEU A 26 15.21 15.79 -17.71
CA LEU A 26 15.21 14.95 -16.51
C LEU A 26 16.38 15.23 -15.56
N ARG A 27 17.31 16.14 -15.93
CA ARG A 27 18.50 16.41 -15.11
C ARG A 27 18.20 17.23 -13.86
N ASN A 28 17.21 18.12 -13.92
CA ASN A 28 16.87 19.07 -12.86
C ASN A 28 15.36 19.05 -12.58
N VAL A 29 14.80 17.86 -12.42
CA VAL A 29 13.38 17.70 -12.08
C VAL A 29 13.14 18.30 -10.69
N GLU A 30 12.29 19.33 -10.62
CA GLU A 30 11.79 19.84 -9.36
C GLU A 30 10.67 18.95 -8.83
N VAL A 31 10.91 18.37 -7.66
CA VAL A 31 9.97 17.46 -7.02
C VAL A 31 9.03 18.26 -6.11
N PRO A 32 7.70 18.08 -6.22
CA PRO A 32 6.75 18.77 -5.34
C PRO A 32 6.94 18.35 -3.87
N LYS A 33 6.97 19.33 -2.97
CA LYS A 33 7.05 19.09 -1.52
C LYS A 33 5.67 19.28 -0.87
N MET A 34 4.92 18.19 -0.79
CA MET A 34 3.54 18.15 -0.32
C MET A 34 3.22 16.85 0.43
N THR A 35 2.07 16.81 1.10
CA THR A 35 1.58 15.57 1.71
C THR A 35 1.13 14.57 0.63
N ILE A 36 0.96 13.30 0.99
CA ILE A 36 0.45 12.28 0.07
C ILE A 36 -0.95 12.68 -0.38
N GLU A 37 -1.81 13.08 0.55
CA GLU A 37 -3.18 13.53 0.24
C GLU A 37 -3.20 14.73 -0.73
N GLU A 38 -2.39 15.76 -0.47
CA GLU A 38 -2.29 16.93 -1.35
C GLU A 38 -1.88 16.53 -2.76
N PHE A 39 -0.89 15.62 -2.87
CA PHE A 39 -0.41 15.13 -4.15
C PHE A 39 -1.47 14.35 -4.91
N LEU A 40 -2.16 13.42 -4.24
CA LEU A 40 -3.19 12.60 -4.86
C LEU A 40 -4.39 13.44 -5.28
N LYS A 41 -4.84 14.41 -4.47
CA LYS A 41 -5.90 15.36 -4.84
C LYS A 41 -5.50 16.26 -6.00
N PHE A 42 -4.26 16.75 -6.01
CA PHE A 42 -3.74 17.56 -7.11
C PHE A 42 -3.72 16.77 -8.43
N LYS A 43 -3.32 15.49 -8.38
CA LYS A 43 -3.25 14.61 -9.55
C LYS A 43 -4.60 14.05 -9.99
N ASN A 44 -5.57 13.95 -9.09
CA ASN A 44 -6.88 13.34 -9.33
C ASN A 44 -8.02 14.30 -8.97
N GLN A 45 -8.21 15.34 -9.79
CA GLN A 45 -9.24 16.36 -9.56
C GLN A 45 -10.67 15.87 -9.80
N ASP A 46 -10.85 14.87 -10.68
CA ASP A 46 -12.16 14.24 -10.89
C ASP A 46 -12.36 13.11 -9.87
N GLU A 47 -13.10 13.42 -8.81
CA GLU A 47 -13.34 12.48 -7.72
C GLU A 47 -14.27 11.31 -8.10
N ASN A 48 -14.91 11.34 -9.28
CA ASN A 48 -15.74 10.24 -9.77
C ASN A 48 -14.91 9.12 -10.43
N ARG A 49 -13.63 9.39 -10.74
CA ARG A 49 -12.73 8.36 -11.26
C ARG A 49 -12.48 7.28 -10.22
N ILE A 50 -12.21 6.08 -10.71
CA ILE A 50 -11.93 4.91 -9.88
C ILE A 50 -10.50 5.04 -9.34
N ALA A 51 -10.36 4.99 -8.02
CA ALA A 51 -9.07 4.88 -7.35
C ALA A 51 -8.64 3.41 -7.26
N PHE A 52 -9.56 2.56 -6.77
CA PHE A 52 -9.34 1.12 -6.63
C PHE A 52 -10.46 0.30 -7.29
N GLU A 53 -10.09 -0.79 -7.93
CA GLU A 53 -10.97 -1.93 -8.15
C GLU A 53 -10.56 -3.04 -7.18
N TYR A 54 -11.51 -3.62 -6.45
CA TYR A 54 -11.24 -4.66 -5.46
C TYR A 54 -12.38 -5.68 -5.47
N TYR A 55 -12.12 -6.85 -6.09
CA TYR A 55 -13.07 -7.96 -6.23
C TYR A 55 -14.48 -7.50 -6.60
N GLY A 56 -14.62 -6.94 -7.82
CA GLY A 56 -15.89 -6.44 -8.36
C GLY A 56 -16.32 -5.04 -7.90
N ASN A 57 -15.87 -4.60 -6.71
CA ASN A 57 -16.19 -3.27 -6.21
C ASN A 57 -15.29 -2.20 -6.84
N LYS A 58 -15.87 -1.07 -7.26
CA LYS A 58 -15.18 0.08 -7.85
C LYS A 58 -15.25 1.26 -6.88
N ILE A 59 -14.13 1.53 -6.21
CA ILE A 59 -14.02 2.59 -5.21
C ILE A 59 -13.55 3.86 -5.90
N THR A 60 -14.43 4.86 -5.96
CA THR A 60 -14.10 6.18 -6.50
C THR A 60 -13.20 6.96 -5.54
N TRP A 61 -12.48 7.97 -6.04
CA TRP A 61 -11.74 8.91 -5.21
C TRP A 61 -12.63 9.59 -4.15
N LYS A 62 -13.87 9.95 -4.51
CA LYS A 62 -14.85 10.49 -3.56
C LYS A 62 -15.10 9.53 -2.40
N THR A 63 -15.44 8.28 -2.72
CA THR A 63 -15.69 7.24 -1.70
C THR A 63 -14.45 6.99 -0.85
N LEU A 64 -13.27 6.96 -1.46
CA LEU A 64 -12.01 6.79 -0.75
C LEU A 64 -11.79 7.91 0.28
N TRP A 65 -12.02 9.18 -0.10
CA TRP A 65 -11.86 10.31 0.83
C TRP A 65 -12.87 10.33 1.97
N GLU A 66 -14.11 9.88 1.72
CA GLU A 66 -15.14 9.70 2.75
C GLU A 66 -14.72 8.63 3.77
N GLU A 67 -14.16 7.51 3.30
CA GLU A 67 -13.66 6.44 4.17
C GLU A 67 -12.41 6.89 4.96
N VAL A 68 -11.52 7.68 4.35
CA VAL A 68 -10.38 8.29 5.03
C VAL A 68 -10.82 9.25 6.14
N ASP A 69 -11.90 10.03 5.93
CA ASP A 69 -12.46 10.91 6.97
C ASP A 69 -12.97 10.11 8.18
N LYS A 70 -13.77 9.06 7.92
CA LYS A 70 -14.28 8.16 8.98
C LYS A 70 -13.13 7.52 9.77
N ALA A 71 -12.15 6.94 9.06
CA ALA A 71 -11.00 6.30 9.69
C ALA A 71 -10.16 7.29 10.51
N ALA A 72 -9.94 8.52 10.02
CA ALA A 72 -9.19 9.55 10.74
C ALA A 72 -9.88 9.92 12.07
N ARG A 73 -11.21 10.15 12.05
CA ARG A 73 -12.00 10.40 13.27
C ARG A 73 -11.94 9.24 14.25
N SER A 74 -12.10 8.00 13.76
CA SER A 74 -12.01 6.81 14.61
C SER A 74 -10.64 6.64 15.25
N LEU A 75 -9.55 6.92 14.52
CA LEU A 75 -8.20 6.92 15.09
C LEU A 75 -8.05 7.97 16.21
N LYS A 76 -8.64 9.17 16.06
CA LYS A 76 -8.65 10.18 17.14
C LYS A 76 -9.40 9.72 18.38
N VAL A 77 -10.55 9.07 18.22
CA VAL A 77 -11.31 8.48 19.34
C VAL A 77 -10.47 7.46 20.09
N LEU A 78 -9.64 6.69 19.39
CA LEU A 78 -8.68 5.77 19.99
C LEU A 78 -7.42 6.45 20.57
N GLY A 79 -7.33 7.78 20.53
CA GLY A 79 -6.22 8.55 21.09
C GLY A 79 -4.96 8.62 20.21
N TYR A 80 -5.06 8.28 18.91
CA TYR A 80 -3.97 8.48 17.97
C TYR A 80 -3.87 9.95 17.52
N GLY A 81 -2.67 10.34 17.11
CA GLY A 81 -2.35 11.68 16.67
C GLY A 81 -0.86 11.85 16.41
N ASP A 82 -0.38 13.09 16.47
CA ASP A 82 1.02 13.47 16.25
C ASP A 82 2.04 12.53 16.93
N GLY A 83 2.90 11.93 16.11
CA GLY A 83 4.02 11.09 16.55
C GLY A 83 3.64 9.71 17.09
N ARG A 84 2.34 9.38 17.14
CA ARG A 84 1.88 8.02 17.46
C ARG A 84 2.10 7.10 16.27
N ARG A 85 2.44 5.84 16.56
CA ARG A 85 2.70 4.81 15.55
C ARG A 85 1.60 3.76 15.60
N ILE A 86 1.09 3.37 14.44
CA ILE A 86 -0.04 2.45 14.30
C ILE A 86 0.45 1.18 13.61
N PRO A 87 0.53 0.03 14.31
CA PRO A 87 0.85 -1.25 13.69
C PRO A 87 -0.25 -1.74 12.75
N LEU A 88 0.11 -1.93 11.47
CA LEU A 88 -0.75 -2.48 10.42
C LEU A 88 -0.12 -3.75 9.84
N PHE A 89 -0.77 -4.89 10.07
CA PHE A 89 -0.40 -6.20 9.55
C PHE A 89 -1.49 -6.68 8.59
N LEU A 90 -1.57 -5.98 7.46
CA LEU A 90 -2.65 -6.12 6.47
C LEU A 90 -2.07 -6.52 5.11
N GLN A 91 -2.92 -7.19 4.33
CA GLN A 91 -2.70 -7.39 2.89
C GLN A 91 -3.00 -6.10 2.11
N SER A 92 -2.79 -6.11 0.79
CA SER A 92 -3.08 -4.97 -0.11
C SER A 92 -4.59 -4.75 -0.31
N VAL A 93 -5.33 -4.59 0.78
CA VAL A 93 -6.78 -4.31 0.83
C VAL A 93 -7.02 -2.80 0.91
N PRO A 94 -8.20 -2.29 0.48
CA PRO A 94 -8.50 -0.85 0.52
C PRO A 94 -8.29 -0.20 1.91
N ALA A 95 -8.63 -0.93 2.99
CA ALA A 95 -8.46 -0.45 4.37
C ALA A 95 -7.02 -0.04 4.71
N HIS A 96 -6.01 -0.71 4.13
CA HIS A 96 -4.59 -0.35 4.34
C HIS A 96 -4.31 1.09 3.87
N TYR A 97 -4.72 1.40 2.65
CA TYR A 97 -4.47 2.71 2.03
C TYR A 97 -5.34 3.80 2.65
N ILE A 98 -6.57 3.46 3.06
CA ILE A 98 -7.44 4.34 3.86
C ILE A 98 -6.73 4.72 5.16
N LEU A 99 -6.18 3.74 5.89
CA LEU A 99 -5.45 3.99 7.15
C LEU A 99 -4.15 4.77 6.94
N LEU A 100 -3.43 4.56 5.83
CA LEU A 100 -2.24 5.36 5.49
C LEU A 100 -2.57 6.85 5.40
N MET A 101 -3.61 7.20 4.63
CA MET A 101 -4.03 8.59 4.46
C MET A 101 -4.70 9.15 5.71
N ALA A 102 -5.48 8.34 6.44
CA ALA A 102 -6.09 8.74 7.70
C ALA A 102 -5.04 9.02 8.79
N ALA A 103 -3.99 8.20 8.86
CA ALA A 103 -2.86 8.41 9.76
C ALA A 103 -2.12 9.72 9.41
N GLU A 104 -1.90 10.00 8.13
CA GLU A 104 -1.32 11.27 7.66
C GLU A 104 -2.12 12.47 8.18
N ARG A 105 -3.46 12.44 8.02
CA ARG A 105 -4.37 13.53 8.45
C ARG A 105 -4.21 13.86 9.92
N ILE A 106 -4.12 12.85 10.78
CA ILE A 106 -4.03 13.05 12.24
C ILE A 106 -2.58 13.17 12.73
N GLY A 107 -1.60 13.08 11.82
CA GLY A 107 -0.19 13.19 12.17
C GLY A 107 0.47 11.94 12.75
N ALA A 108 -0.19 10.81 12.63
CA ALA A 108 0.34 9.52 13.02
C ALA A 108 1.18 8.90 11.89
N THR A 109 1.89 7.82 12.23
CA THR A 109 2.70 7.04 11.29
C THR A 109 2.20 5.60 11.30
N ILE A 110 1.86 5.04 10.14
CA ILE A 110 1.63 3.59 10.07
C ILE A 110 2.96 2.85 10.07
N ILE A 111 3.03 1.71 10.75
CA ILE A 111 4.16 0.79 10.66
C ILE A 111 3.67 -0.56 10.16
N CYS A 112 4.35 -1.07 9.15
CA CYS A 112 3.93 -2.27 8.45
C CYS A 112 4.99 -3.36 8.57
N ARG A 113 4.49 -4.58 8.71
CA ARG A 113 5.31 -5.79 8.73
C ARG A 113 4.46 -6.96 8.26
N ASP A 114 5.07 -7.82 7.46
CA ASP A 114 4.49 -9.07 6.98
C ASP A 114 5.53 -10.17 7.26
N ASP A 115 5.36 -10.86 8.38
CA ASP A 115 6.36 -11.74 8.98
C ASP A 115 5.70 -12.66 10.04
N ILE A 116 6.48 -13.53 10.65
CA ILE A 116 6.01 -14.44 11.71
C ILE A 116 5.47 -13.68 12.94
N PRO A 117 4.55 -14.29 13.73
CA PRO A 117 3.90 -13.64 14.87
C PRO A 117 4.85 -12.98 15.89
N GLU A 118 6.01 -13.57 16.18
CA GLU A 118 7.02 -13.03 17.10
C GLU A 118 7.61 -11.70 16.60
N GLU A 119 7.76 -11.60 15.29
CA GLU A 119 8.29 -10.43 14.60
C GLU A 119 7.24 -9.32 14.50
N LEU A 120 5.95 -9.67 14.42
CA LEU A 120 4.84 -8.74 14.60
C LEU A 120 4.78 -8.22 16.05
N CYS A 121 4.96 -9.09 17.05
CA CYS A 121 5.07 -8.68 18.46
C CYS A 121 6.22 -7.69 18.69
N PHE A 122 7.36 -7.91 18.03
CA PHE A 122 8.47 -6.96 18.06
C PHE A 122 8.05 -5.59 17.50
N ALA A 123 7.35 -5.55 16.37
CA ALA A 123 6.84 -4.32 15.78
C ALA A 123 5.85 -3.59 16.70
N ILE A 124 4.90 -4.31 17.30
CA ILE A 124 3.95 -3.75 18.27
C ILE A 124 4.71 -3.14 19.46
N ARG A 125 5.63 -3.86 20.10
CA ARG A 125 6.41 -3.33 21.24
C ARG A 125 7.19 -2.08 20.87
N LYS A 126 7.80 -2.03 19.68
CA LYS A 126 8.56 -0.86 19.21
C LYS A 126 7.66 0.35 18.92
N SER A 127 6.41 0.11 18.49
CA SER A 127 5.42 1.17 18.26
C SER A 127 4.91 1.81 19.57
N LYS A 128 4.90 1.03 20.66
CA LYS A 128 4.23 1.38 21.93
C LYS A 128 2.72 1.65 21.75
N ALA A 129 2.11 1.00 20.75
CA ALA A 129 0.68 1.05 20.50
C ALA A 129 -0.05 0.01 21.37
N ASP A 130 -1.26 0.37 21.78
CA ASP A 130 -2.21 -0.54 22.45
C ASP A 130 -3.18 -1.20 21.45
N THR A 131 -3.17 -0.76 20.20
CA THR A 131 -4.08 -1.19 19.14
C THR A 131 -3.28 -1.60 17.92
N ALA A 132 -3.57 -2.78 17.36
CA ALA A 132 -3.02 -3.22 16.07
C ALA A 132 -4.14 -3.50 15.06
N PHE A 133 -3.90 -3.23 13.79
CA PHE A 133 -4.80 -3.55 12.69
C PHE A 133 -4.31 -4.82 12.01
N VAL A 134 -5.17 -5.83 11.93
CA VAL A 134 -4.81 -7.17 11.45
C VAL A 134 -5.90 -7.73 10.54
N MET A 135 -5.56 -8.70 9.71
CA MET A 135 -6.57 -9.45 8.95
C MET A 135 -7.43 -10.29 9.91
N ASP A 136 -8.73 -10.43 9.64
CA ASP A 136 -9.67 -11.15 10.51
C ASP A 136 -9.40 -12.66 10.64
N TYR A 137 -8.65 -13.24 9.69
CA TYR A 137 -8.15 -14.61 9.75
C TYR A 137 -6.92 -14.78 10.66
N THR A 138 -6.43 -13.72 11.32
CA THR A 138 -5.38 -13.84 12.37
C THR A 138 -5.83 -14.84 13.43
N SER A 139 -4.98 -15.83 13.72
CA SER A 139 -5.35 -16.95 14.57
C SER A 139 -5.54 -16.53 16.03
N LYS A 140 -6.30 -17.33 16.78
CA LYS A 140 -6.44 -17.12 18.22
C LYS A 140 -5.11 -17.21 18.97
N GLU A 141 -4.22 -18.10 18.52
CA GLU A 141 -2.88 -18.29 19.08
C GLU A 141 -2.02 -17.03 18.89
N ASP A 142 -2.02 -16.44 17.70
CA ASP A 142 -1.30 -15.20 17.42
C ASP A 142 -1.86 -14.04 18.26
N GLU A 143 -3.19 -13.96 18.37
CA GLU A 143 -3.83 -12.96 19.22
C GLU A 143 -3.39 -13.08 20.68
N GLU A 144 -3.40 -14.30 21.24
CA GLU A 144 -2.97 -14.57 22.60
C GLU A 144 -1.49 -14.23 22.81
N LEU A 145 -0.64 -14.57 21.84
CA LEU A 145 0.78 -14.20 21.84
C LEU A 145 0.96 -12.69 21.85
N PHE A 146 0.22 -11.96 21.00
CA PHE A 146 0.30 -10.51 20.91
C PHE A 146 -0.08 -9.87 22.26
N ARG A 147 -1.17 -10.34 22.89
CA ARG A 147 -1.62 -9.82 24.19
C ARG A 147 -0.68 -10.17 25.33
N ALA A 148 -0.10 -11.38 25.32
CA ALA A 148 0.79 -11.84 26.38
C ALA A 148 2.16 -11.16 26.34
N THR A 149 2.63 -10.72 25.17
CA THR A 149 4.02 -10.29 24.97
C THR A 149 4.18 -8.82 24.57
N THR A 150 3.09 -8.07 24.41
CA THR A 150 3.10 -6.68 23.93
C THR A 150 2.14 -5.81 24.76
N PRO A 151 2.21 -4.46 24.65
CA PRO A 151 1.25 -3.58 25.32
C PRO A 151 -0.13 -3.55 24.63
N MET A 152 -0.35 -4.34 23.58
CA MET A 152 -1.61 -4.36 22.85
C MET A 152 -2.76 -4.91 23.70
N THR A 153 -3.84 -4.14 23.76
CA THR A 153 -5.10 -4.51 24.42
C THR A 153 -6.26 -4.63 23.45
N ARG A 154 -6.11 -4.15 22.21
CA ARG A 154 -7.13 -4.16 21.16
C ARG A 154 -6.55 -4.59 19.81
N MET A 155 -7.29 -5.43 19.09
CA MET A 155 -7.12 -5.59 17.64
C MET A 155 -8.31 -5.01 16.91
N ILE A 156 -8.03 -4.37 15.78
CA ILE A 156 -9.03 -4.05 14.75
C ILE A 156 -8.87 -5.10 13.66
N LYS A 157 -9.89 -5.94 13.48
CA LYS A 157 -9.90 -7.05 12.51
C LYS A 157 -10.55 -6.58 11.20
N ILE A 158 -9.79 -6.62 10.11
CA ILE A 158 -10.24 -6.29 8.75
C ILE A 158 -10.51 -7.58 8.01
N SER A 159 -11.72 -7.72 7.46
CA SER A 159 -12.08 -8.84 6.61
C SER A 159 -11.63 -8.61 5.18
N PRO A 160 -11.13 -9.65 4.47
CA PRO A 160 -10.97 -9.64 3.01
C PRO A 160 -12.23 -9.17 2.27
N TYR A 161 -13.40 -9.32 2.89
CA TYR A 161 -14.69 -9.00 2.29
C TYR A 161 -15.21 -7.59 2.58
N ASP A 162 -14.55 -6.80 3.44
CA ASP A 162 -15.10 -5.50 3.91
C ASP A 162 -15.37 -4.50 2.78
N TYR A 163 -14.61 -4.59 1.69
CA TYR A 163 -14.77 -3.76 0.49
C TYR A 163 -15.04 -4.57 -0.79
N ALA A 164 -15.19 -5.88 -0.70
CA ALA A 164 -15.41 -6.73 -1.87
C ALA A 164 -16.88 -6.78 -2.27
N ASP A 165 -17.15 -6.92 -3.56
CA ASP A 165 -18.43 -7.44 -4.04
C ASP A 165 -18.34 -8.96 -4.13
N LYS A 166 -18.91 -9.65 -3.13
CA LYS A 166 -18.82 -11.11 -3.02
C LYS A 166 -19.40 -11.83 -4.24
N ASP A 167 -20.46 -11.28 -4.84
CA ASP A 167 -21.13 -11.93 -5.97
C ASP A 167 -20.29 -11.86 -7.26
N ALA A 168 -19.30 -10.94 -7.30
CA ALA A 168 -18.38 -10.75 -8.41
C ALA A 168 -16.97 -11.30 -8.14
N MET A 169 -16.75 -11.93 -6.98
CA MET A 169 -15.46 -12.50 -6.62
C MET A 169 -15.21 -13.83 -7.37
N PRO A 170 -14.01 -14.07 -7.91
CA PRO A 170 -13.69 -15.36 -8.50
C PRO A 170 -13.68 -16.49 -7.45
N GLU A 171 -14.17 -17.68 -7.83
CA GLU A 171 -14.23 -18.84 -6.92
C GLU A 171 -12.84 -19.24 -6.39
N TYR A 172 -11.79 -19.12 -7.21
CA TYR A 172 -10.43 -19.41 -6.79
C TYR A 172 -9.94 -18.44 -5.69
N THR A 173 -10.34 -17.17 -5.76
CA THR A 173 -10.04 -16.16 -4.74
C THR A 173 -10.79 -16.46 -3.45
N GLU A 174 -12.07 -16.83 -3.53
CA GLU A 174 -12.83 -17.24 -2.34
C GLU A 174 -12.20 -18.45 -1.64
N LYS A 175 -11.73 -19.43 -2.43
CA LYS A 175 -11.01 -20.60 -1.90
C LYS A 175 -9.69 -20.21 -1.23
N GLU A 176 -8.91 -19.31 -1.83
CA GLU A 176 -7.66 -18.82 -1.23
C GLU A 176 -7.93 -18.01 0.05
N ILE A 177 -8.97 -17.17 0.08
CA ILE A 177 -9.37 -16.49 1.31
C ILE A 177 -9.78 -17.50 2.38
N ALA A 178 -10.62 -18.48 2.02
CA ALA A 178 -11.07 -19.51 2.94
C ALA A 178 -9.91 -20.38 3.48
N SER A 179 -8.87 -20.64 2.67
CA SER A 179 -7.69 -21.42 3.04
C SER A 179 -6.91 -20.78 4.20
N ARG A 180 -6.98 -19.44 4.33
CA ARG A 180 -6.29 -18.67 5.38
C ARG A 180 -6.96 -18.74 6.74
N TYR A 181 -8.25 -19.08 6.81
CA TYR A 181 -8.95 -19.18 8.09
C TYR A 181 -8.59 -20.49 8.78
N SER A 182 -7.98 -20.38 9.96
CA SER A 182 -7.83 -21.51 10.88
C SER A 182 -9.17 -21.88 11.53
N LYS A 183 -9.24 -23.06 12.17
CA LYS A 183 -10.46 -23.51 12.89
C LYS A 183 -10.86 -22.61 14.06
N ASN A 184 -9.99 -21.74 14.55
CA ASN A 184 -10.25 -20.89 15.71
C ASN A 184 -9.83 -19.44 15.45
N THR A 185 -10.78 -18.61 15.04
CA THR A 185 -10.62 -17.17 14.80
C THR A 185 -11.53 -16.32 15.70
N GLU A 186 -12.10 -16.93 16.75
CA GLU A 186 -13.04 -16.27 17.66
C GLU A 186 -12.47 -14.96 18.23
N THR A 187 -13.29 -13.92 18.19
CA THR A 187 -12.88 -12.58 18.58
C THR A 187 -12.98 -12.42 20.10
N THR A 188 -11.86 -12.06 20.74
CA THR A 188 -11.84 -11.69 22.16
C THR A 188 -12.62 -10.39 22.41
N GLU A 189 -13.26 -10.29 23.57
CA GLU A 189 -13.87 -9.06 24.07
C GLU A 189 -12.89 -7.87 23.98
N GLY A 190 -13.39 -6.73 23.49
CA GLY A 190 -12.60 -5.50 23.31
C GLY A 190 -11.89 -5.36 21.96
N ASN A 191 -11.82 -6.42 21.14
CA ASN A 191 -11.49 -6.29 19.72
C ASN A 191 -12.68 -5.69 18.95
N LEU A 192 -12.38 -5.07 17.81
CA LEU A 192 -13.39 -4.47 16.94
C LEU A 192 -13.24 -5.04 15.52
N THR A 193 -14.36 -5.20 14.83
CA THR A 193 -14.39 -5.31 13.37
C THR A 193 -14.04 -3.98 12.73
N TRP A 194 -13.68 -3.98 11.44
CA TRP A 194 -13.46 -2.75 10.67
C TRP A 194 -14.65 -1.80 10.72
N LYS A 195 -15.87 -2.34 10.58
CA LYS A 195 -17.12 -1.56 10.66
C LYS A 195 -17.31 -0.91 12.03
N GLU A 196 -17.12 -1.65 13.12
CA GLU A 196 -17.24 -1.10 14.48
C GLU A 196 -16.18 -0.03 14.73
N PHE A 197 -14.95 -0.23 14.24
CA PHE A 197 -13.92 0.78 14.29
C PHE A 197 -14.33 2.07 13.57
N LEU A 198 -14.84 1.99 12.33
CA LEU A 198 -15.28 3.17 11.59
C LEU A 198 -16.45 3.90 12.27
N GLU A 199 -17.33 3.17 12.97
CA GLU A 199 -18.45 3.78 13.70
C GLU A 199 -18.00 4.58 14.93
N LEU A 200 -16.84 4.27 15.54
CA LEU A 200 -16.32 5.02 16.70
C LEU A 200 -16.22 6.53 16.44
N GLY A 201 -15.81 6.93 15.25
CA GLY A 201 -15.56 8.31 14.87
C GLY A 201 -16.80 9.11 14.48
N LYS A 202 -17.99 8.49 14.43
CA LYS A 202 -19.21 9.12 13.90
C LYS A 202 -19.61 10.39 14.65
N ASP A 203 -19.46 10.39 15.96
CA ASP A 203 -19.79 11.51 16.84
C ASP A 203 -18.55 12.36 17.21
N TYR A 204 -17.40 12.12 16.56
CA TYR A 204 -16.19 12.92 16.76
C TYR A 204 -16.24 14.18 15.89
N HIS A 205 -16.49 15.33 16.52
CA HIS A 205 -16.68 16.62 15.84
C HIS A 205 -15.54 17.63 16.08
N GLU A 206 -14.54 17.29 16.89
CA GLU A 206 -13.36 18.13 17.08
C GLU A 206 -12.50 18.17 15.80
N ASP A 207 -11.62 19.18 15.71
CA ASP A 207 -10.63 19.23 14.65
C ASP A 207 -9.62 18.09 14.83
N TYR A 208 -9.63 17.15 13.89
CA TYR A 208 -8.73 16.00 13.88
C TYR A 208 -7.50 16.22 13.00
N MET A 209 -7.45 17.28 12.20
CA MET A 209 -6.37 17.53 11.26
C MET A 209 -5.14 18.04 12.00
N ALA A 210 -4.01 17.38 11.76
CA ALA A 210 -2.73 17.85 12.25
C ALA A 210 -2.16 18.96 11.37
N GLU A 211 -1.19 19.71 11.90
CA GLU A 211 -0.49 20.74 11.14
C GLU A 211 0.18 20.13 9.89
N ARG A 212 -0.01 20.78 8.74
CA ARG A 212 0.60 20.35 7.48
C ARG A 212 2.12 20.21 7.61
N ASN A 213 2.65 19.00 7.42
CA ASN A 213 4.09 18.75 7.45
C ASN A 213 4.51 17.62 6.49
N PRO A 214 4.98 17.94 5.27
CA PRO A 214 5.47 16.95 4.31
C PRO A 214 6.70 16.14 4.77
N ASP A 215 7.47 16.63 5.73
CA ASP A 215 8.66 15.94 6.24
C ASP A 215 8.35 14.99 7.41
N ARG A 216 7.11 14.98 7.89
CA ARG A 216 6.66 14.11 8.98
C ARG A 216 6.67 12.64 8.53
N PRO A 217 7.13 11.71 9.38
CA PRO A 217 6.95 10.28 9.19
C PRO A 217 5.47 9.90 8.96
N VAL A 218 5.17 9.21 7.87
CA VAL A 218 3.81 8.75 7.54
C VAL A 218 3.73 7.23 7.38
N PHE A 219 4.80 6.62 6.84
CA PHE A 219 4.88 5.19 6.58
C PHE A 219 6.21 4.63 7.11
N GLY A 220 6.17 3.44 7.69
CA GLY A 220 7.36 2.70 8.07
C GLY A 220 7.25 1.23 7.70
N ALA A 221 8.29 0.67 7.09
CA ALA A 221 8.38 -0.74 6.74
C ALA A 221 9.56 -1.40 7.43
N TYR A 222 9.34 -2.59 8.00
CA TYR A 222 10.43 -3.43 8.47
C TYR A 222 11.15 -4.10 7.30
N THR A 223 12.48 -4.04 7.30
CA THR A 223 13.32 -4.61 6.26
C THR A 223 14.27 -5.66 6.84
N SER A 224 14.38 -6.81 6.17
CA SER A 224 15.32 -7.87 6.50
C SER A 224 16.74 -7.42 6.18
N GLY A 225 17.38 -6.71 7.11
CA GLY A 225 18.77 -6.31 6.98
C GLY A 225 19.73 -7.51 7.12
N SER A 226 20.89 -7.44 6.48
CA SER A 226 21.97 -8.45 6.57
C SER A 226 22.59 -8.63 7.97
N THR A 227 22.22 -7.76 8.93
CA THR A 227 22.78 -7.70 10.28
C THR A 227 21.97 -8.46 11.34
N GLY A 228 21.05 -9.34 10.94
CA GLY A 228 20.25 -10.19 11.82
C GLY A 228 18.95 -9.57 12.32
N ILE A 229 19.00 -8.37 12.92
CA ILE A 229 17.79 -7.69 13.44
C ILE A 229 17.14 -6.85 12.33
N SER A 230 15.85 -7.08 12.08
CA SER A 230 15.05 -6.29 11.14
C SER A 230 15.01 -4.81 11.54
N LYS A 231 15.20 -3.91 10.57
CA LYS A 231 15.24 -2.46 10.78
C LYS A 231 13.99 -1.80 10.21
N LEU A 232 13.38 -0.92 11.01
CA LEU A 232 12.29 -0.07 10.56
C LEU A 232 12.85 1.10 9.73
N VAL A 233 12.51 1.13 8.45
CA VAL A 233 12.80 2.27 7.57
C VAL A 233 11.59 3.18 7.57
N ILE A 234 11.82 4.47 7.81
CA ILE A 234 10.77 5.48 7.93
C ILE A 234 10.75 6.38 6.69
N HIS A 235 9.55 6.63 6.19
CA HIS A 235 9.28 7.45 5.02
C HIS A 235 8.35 8.60 5.40
N SER A 236 8.73 9.81 5.02
CA SER A 236 7.87 10.99 5.07
C SER A 236 7.03 11.10 3.81
N SER A 237 5.98 11.92 3.85
CA SER A 237 5.17 12.21 2.67
C SER A 237 6.01 12.77 1.52
N ALA A 238 6.95 13.66 1.79
CA ALA A 238 7.85 14.22 0.78
C ALA A 238 8.69 13.13 0.08
N ASN A 239 9.17 12.11 0.81
CA ASN A 239 9.90 10.99 0.23
C ASN A 239 9.00 10.13 -0.67
N VAL A 240 7.78 9.87 -0.20
CA VAL A 240 6.77 9.08 -0.94
C VAL A 240 6.35 9.79 -2.23
N VAL A 241 6.01 11.08 -2.12
CA VAL A 241 5.63 11.94 -3.24
C VAL A 241 6.77 12.07 -4.24
N ALA A 242 8.02 12.14 -3.78
CA ALA A 242 9.17 12.20 -4.68
C ALA A 242 9.26 10.99 -5.61
N VAL A 243 9.15 9.78 -5.06
CA VAL A 243 9.20 8.54 -5.83
C VAL A 243 7.99 8.46 -6.77
N ALA A 244 6.78 8.68 -6.25
CA ALA A 244 5.56 8.60 -7.04
C ALA A 244 5.57 9.62 -8.21
N PHE A 245 6.01 10.85 -7.96
CA PHE A 245 6.15 11.88 -8.99
C PHE A 245 7.18 11.50 -10.04
N GLN A 246 8.38 11.07 -9.65
CA GLN A 246 9.43 10.69 -10.60
C GLN A 246 9.01 9.52 -11.49
N MET A 247 8.30 8.54 -10.94
CA MET A 247 7.75 7.43 -11.73
C MET A 247 6.61 7.89 -12.65
N SER A 248 5.78 8.86 -12.22
CA SER A 248 4.67 9.42 -13.02
C SER A 248 5.11 10.02 -14.36
N ILE A 249 6.36 10.46 -14.47
CA ILE A 249 6.92 11.02 -15.71
C ILE A 249 6.95 9.99 -16.85
N PHE A 250 7.04 8.70 -16.52
CA PHE A 250 7.15 7.63 -17.50
C PHE A 250 5.82 7.01 -17.91
N ILE A 251 4.70 7.49 -17.37
CA ILE A 251 3.37 7.04 -17.78
C ILE A 251 2.83 7.99 -18.84
N PRO A 252 2.63 7.53 -20.10
CA PRO A 252 2.01 8.34 -21.13
C PRO A 252 0.56 8.66 -20.75
N PRO A 253 0.05 9.85 -21.09
CA PRO A 253 -1.37 10.14 -20.95
C PRO A 253 -2.20 9.15 -21.78
N SER A 254 -3.39 8.83 -21.28
CA SER A 254 -4.37 7.98 -21.96
C SER A 254 -5.75 8.64 -21.87
N ASP A 255 -6.52 8.53 -22.95
CA ASP A 255 -7.91 9.02 -23.01
C ASP A 255 -8.87 8.13 -22.19
N VAL A 256 -8.42 6.92 -21.82
CA VAL A 256 -9.16 5.98 -20.98
C VAL A 256 -8.44 5.75 -19.67
N GLN A 257 -9.20 5.46 -18.61
CA GLN A 257 -8.61 5.07 -17.34
C GLN A 257 -8.12 3.63 -17.41
N GLU A 258 -6.81 3.47 -17.56
CA GLU A 258 -6.15 2.17 -17.71
C GLU A 258 -5.97 1.44 -16.37
N LYS A 259 -5.90 0.10 -16.47
CA LYS A 259 -5.80 -0.81 -15.33
C LYS A 259 -4.36 -1.08 -14.93
N TRP A 260 -4.06 -0.83 -13.66
CA TRP A 260 -2.85 -1.25 -12.99
C TRP A 260 -3.15 -2.41 -12.05
N TRP A 261 -2.68 -3.62 -12.38
CA TRP A 261 -2.95 -4.81 -11.57
C TRP A 261 -1.84 -5.08 -10.57
N LEU A 262 -2.24 -5.26 -9.31
CA LEU A 262 -1.39 -5.56 -8.16
C LEU A 262 -1.83 -6.87 -7.49
N PRO A 263 -1.37 -8.02 -7.99
CA PRO A 263 -1.65 -9.32 -7.38
C PRO A 263 -0.67 -9.65 -6.26
N ILE A 264 -1.15 -10.31 -5.20
CA ILE A 264 -0.37 -11.05 -4.17
C ILE A 264 0.53 -10.20 -3.27
N LEU A 265 1.14 -9.12 -3.78
CA LEU A 265 2.23 -8.43 -3.12
C LEU A 265 1.75 -7.61 -1.91
N PRO A 266 2.35 -7.79 -0.72
CA PRO A 266 1.90 -7.18 0.52
C PRO A 266 2.41 -5.73 0.66
N PRO A 267 1.60 -4.82 1.25
CA PRO A 267 1.94 -3.41 1.38
C PRO A 267 2.95 -3.13 2.52
N ALA A 268 3.42 -4.19 3.20
CA ALA A 268 4.57 -4.10 4.10
C ALA A 268 5.88 -3.87 3.33
N LEU A 269 5.92 -4.10 2.01
CA LEU A 269 7.03 -3.74 1.15
C LEU A 269 6.88 -2.28 0.68
N ILE A 270 7.94 -1.49 0.85
CA ILE A 270 7.94 -0.07 0.40
C ILE A 270 7.68 0.07 -1.10
N ALA A 271 8.21 -0.87 -1.90
CA ALA A 271 7.98 -0.90 -3.34
C ALA A 271 6.48 -1.04 -3.64
N VAL A 272 5.77 -1.91 -2.92
CA VAL A 272 4.34 -2.13 -3.10
C VAL A 272 3.56 -0.85 -2.78
N THR A 273 3.70 -0.33 -1.55
CA THR A 273 2.93 0.85 -1.13
C THR A 273 3.20 2.07 -1.99
N VAL A 274 4.48 2.38 -2.27
CA VAL A 274 4.83 3.61 -2.97
C VAL A 274 4.90 3.42 -4.47
N SER A 275 5.69 2.46 -4.93
CA SER A 275 6.02 2.31 -6.35
C SER A 275 5.01 1.46 -7.12
N MET A 276 4.14 0.71 -6.45
CA MET A 276 3.14 -0.13 -7.11
C MET A 276 1.69 0.22 -6.73
N THR A 277 1.47 1.19 -5.85
CA THR A 277 0.13 1.69 -5.52
C THR A 277 0.02 3.21 -5.56
N LEU A 278 0.77 3.96 -4.76
CA LEU A 278 0.64 5.43 -4.74
C LEU A 278 1.09 6.08 -6.06
N PHE A 279 2.15 5.55 -6.68
CA PHE A 279 2.57 5.95 -8.03
C PHE A 279 1.44 5.82 -9.06
N PRO A 280 0.88 4.64 -9.35
CA PRO A 280 -0.15 4.50 -10.38
C PRO A 280 -1.41 5.31 -10.05
N MET A 281 -1.81 5.41 -8.78
CA MET A 281 -2.88 6.30 -8.35
C MET A 281 -2.60 7.76 -8.71
N SER A 282 -1.36 8.23 -8.54
CA SER A 282 -0.95 9.59 -8.90
C SER A 282 -0.84 9.83 -10.41
N ALA A 283 -0.78 8.77 -11.21
CA ALA A 283 -0.80 8.81 -12.67
C ALA A 283 -2.23 8.71 -13.25
N GLY A 284 -3.25 8.64 -12.39
CA GLY A 284 -4.66 8.53 -12.79
C GLY A 284 -5.08 7.11 -13.21
N LEU A 285 -4.22 6.11 -13.02
CA LEU A 285 -4.56 4.71 -13.29
C LEU A 285 -5.55 4.22 -12.22
N ASN A 286 -6.45 3.31 -12.60
CA ASN A 286 -7.19 2.56 -11.58
C ASN A 286 -6.29 1.41 -11.08
N VAL A 287 -6.18 1.26 -9.76
CA VAL A 287 -5.38 0.18 -9.17
C VAL A 287 -6.30 -0.99 -8.84
N VAL A 288 -6.12 -2.10 -9.55
CA VAL A 288 -6.80 -3.36 -9.29
C VAL A 288 -6.04 -4.10 -8.19
N LEU A 289 -6.57 -4.06 -6.98
CA LEU A 289 -6.02 -4.72 -5.81
C LEU A 289 -6.45 -6.19 -5.80
N ASP A 290 -5.49 -7.10 -5.85
CA ASP A 290 -5.75 -8.55 -5.90
C ASP A 290 -4.84 -9.36 -4.96
N PRO A 291 -4.84 -9.05 -3.64
CA PRO A 291 -3.92 -9.67 -2.69
C PRO A 291 -4.15 -11.18 -2.45
N PHE A 292 -5.33 -11.69 -2.79
CA PHE A 292 -5.73 -13.09 -2.58
C PHE A 292 -5.84 -13.88 -3.89
N CYS A 293 -5.24 -13.41 -4.97
CA CYS A 293 -4.99 -14.25 -6.15
C CYS A 293 -4.11 -15.44 -5.72
N PRO A 294 -4.57 -16.71 -5.88
CA PRO A 294 -3.73 -17.87 -5.65
C PRO A 294 -2.55 -17.82 -6.62
N LEU A 295 -1.35 -18.08 -6.12
CA LEU A 295 -0.14 -18.00 -6.92
C LEU A 295 -0.22 -18.96 -8.12
N GLU A 296 -0.76 -20.16 -7.90
CA GLU A 296 -0.99 -21.16 -8.91
C GLU A 296 -1.97 -20.73 -10.00
N ASP A 297 -2.83 -19.73 -9.80
CA ASP A 297 -3.83 -19.28 -10.77
C ASP A 297 -3.54 -17.89 -11.35
N ILE A 298 -2.30 -17.40 -11.18
CA ILE A 298 -1.87 -16.06 -11.64
C ILE A 298 -2.05 -15.83 -13.14
N ASP A 299 -1.92 -16.87 -13.96
CA ASP A 299 -2.15 -16.84 -15.41
C ASP A 299 -3.64 -16.70 -15.76
N ILE A 300 -4.52 -17.42 -15.07
CA ILE A 300 -5.98 -17.29 -15.20
C ILE A 300 -6.39 -15.88 -14.79
N ALA A 301 -5.94 -15.43 -13.62
CA ALA A 301 -6.23 -14.09 -13.12
C ALA A 301 -5.69 -13.01 -14.09
N PHE A 302 -4.48 -13.17 -14.65
CA PHE A 302 -3.96 -12.25 -15.67
C PHE A 302 -4.88 -12.18 -16.89
N MET A 303 -5.35 -13.33 -17.40
CA MET A 303 -6.23 -13.40 -18.57
C MET A 303 -7.61 -12.80 -18.32
N GLU A 304 -8.12 -12.88 -17.10
CA GLU A 304 -9.38 -12.28 -16.66
C GLU A 304 -9.25 -10.76 -16.45
N GLN A 305 -8.20 -10.33 -15.77
CA GLN A 305 -7.99 -8.92 -15.42
C GLN A 305 -7.63 -8.07 -16.63
N LYS A 306 -6.94 -8.65 -17.61
CA LYS A 306 -6.43 -7.98 -18.83
C LYS A 306 -5.77 -6.63 -18.51
N PRO A 307 -4.73 -6.62 -17.65
CA PRO A 307 -4.13 -5.38 -17.19
C PRO A 307 -3.44 -4.61 -18.32
N ASN A 308 -3.44 -3.29 -18.24
CA ASN A 308 -2.59 -2.45 -19.09
C ASN A 308 -1.19 -2.30 -18.50
N PHE A 309 -1.12 -2.23 -17.18
CA PHE A 309 0.10 -2.19 -16.40
C PHE A 309 0.07 -3.29 -15.35
N TRP A 310 1.20 -3.97 -15.16
CA TRP A 310 1.29 -5.04 -14.18
C TRP A 310 2.46 -4.81 -13.23
N ALA A 311 2.15 -4.73 -11.94
CA ALA A 311 3.12 -4.73 -10.85
C ALA A 311 3.45 -6.17 -10.45
N LEU A 312 4.72 -6.55 -10.50
CA LEU A 312 5.11 -7.94 -10.26
C LEU A 312 6.56 -8.12 -9.81
N VAL A 313 6.87 -9.35 -9.41
CA VAL A 313 8.23 -9.86 -9.23
C VAL A 313 8.57 -10.84 -10.35
N PRO A 314 9.86 -11.01 -10.73
CA PRO A 314 10.26 -11.83 -11.89
C PRO A 314 9.67 -13.23 -11.93
N MET A 315 9.49 -13.85 -10.76
CA MET A 315 8.88 -15.17 -10.62
C MET A 315 7.47 -15.26 -11.23
N LEU A 316 6.65 -14.20 -11.13
CA LEU A 316 5.31 -14.20 -11.74
C LEU A 316 5.37 -14.21 -13.27
N CYS A 317 6.32 -13.49 -13.88
CA CYS A 317 6.55 -13.58 -15.32
C CYS A 317 6.97 -14.99 -15.74
N GLU A 318 7.86 -15.62 -14.97
CA GLU A 318 8.30 -16.98 -15.25
C GLU A 318 7.14 -17.99 -15.21
N MET A 319 6.20 -17.81 -14.27
CA MET A 319 5.00 -18.64 -14.19
C MET A 319 4.11 -18.49 -15.42
N LEU A 320 3.86 -17.26 -15.89
CA LEU A 320 3.09 -17.04 -17.12
C LEU A 320 3.79 -17.64 -18.34
N MET A 321 5.11 -17.46 -18.47
CA MET A 321 5.88 -18.01 -19.60
C MET A 321 5.87 -19.54 -19.66
N LYS A 322 5.61 -20.21 -18.52
CA LYS A 322 5.55 -21.67 -18.40
C LYS A 322 4.14 -22.22 -18.33
N SER A 323 3.12 -21.36 -18.42
CA SER A 323 1.73 -21.79 -18.32
C SER A 323 1.28 -22.50 -19.60
N ASP A 324 0.82 -23.75 -19.46
CA ASP A 324 0.13 -24.49 -20.52
C ASP A 324 -1.36 -24.10 -20.62
N ARG A 325 -1.87 -23.21 -19.76
CA ARG A 325 -3.27 -22.75 -19.75
C ARG A 325 -3.50 -21.50 -20.60
N ILE A 326 -2.45 -20.77 -20.92
CA ILE A 326 -2.53 -19.61 -21.82
C ILE A 326 -2.57 -20.13 -23.26
N PRO A 327 -3.64 -19.85 -24.04
CA PRO A 327 -3.70 -20.25 -25.44
C PRO A 327 -2.56 -19.65 -26.27
N GLU A 328 -2.04 -20.40 -27.26
CA GLU A 328 -0.98 -19.91 -28.15
C GLU A 328 -1.39 -18.64 -28.93
N ASP A 329 -2.69 -18.46 -29.18
CA ASP A 329 -3.28 -17.32 -29.87
C ASP A 329 -3.84 -16.24 -28.93
N TYR A 330 -3.51 -16.30 -27.63
CA TYR A 330 -3.94 -15.29 -26.67
C TYR A 330 -3.36 -13.91 -27.00
N ASP A 331 -4.24 -12.93 -27.23
CA ASP A 331 -3.84 -11.57 -27.54
C ASP A 331 -3.47 -10.77 -26.28
N MET A 332 -2.17 -10.54 -26.10
CA MET A 332 -1.62 -9.70 -25.02
C MET A 332 -1.52 -8.20 -25.39
N SER A 333 -2.13 -7.74 -26.49
CA SER A 333 -2.05 -6.33 -26.93
C SER A 333 -2.57 -5.31 -25.91
N HIS A 334 -3.37 -5.75 -24.95
CA HIS A 334 -3.83 -4.92 -23.82
C HIS A 334 -2.68 -4.49 -22.89
N LEU A 335 -1.64 -5.32 -22.77
CA LEU A 335 -0.52 -5.12 -21.84
C LEU A 335 0.50 -4.15 -22.44
N ARG A 336 0.66 -2.99 -21.80
CA ARG A 336 1.56 -1.93 -22.26
C ARG A 336 2.88 -1.91 -21.51
N THR A 337 2.88 -2.21 -20.21
CA THR A 337 4.08 -2.05 -19.38
C THR A 337 4.09 -3.03 -18.21
N LEU A 338 5.26 -3.62 -17.96
CA LEU A 338 5.57 -4.41 -16.78
C LEU A 338 6.43 -3.58 -15.83
N VAL A 339 6.06 -3.55 -14.54
CA VAL A 339 6.85 -2.89 -13.49
C VAL A 339 7.35 -3.94 -12.52
N LEU A 340 8.66 -4.17 -12.60
CA LEU A 340 9.35 -5.26 -11.93
C LEU A 340 10.00 -4.77 -10.63
N GLU A 341 9.67 -5.40 -9.51
CA GLU A 341 10.49 -5.33 -8.30
C GLU A 341 11.57 -6.42 -8.37
N LEU A 342 12.81 -5.98 -8.58
CA LEU A 342 13.97 -6.87 -8.50
C LEU A 342 14.41 -6.96 -7.04
N LYS A 343 14.16 -8.10 -6.39
CA LYS A 343 14.91 -8.45 -5.17
C LYS A 343 16.37 -8.64 -5.59
N GLN A 344 17.27 -7.79 -5.10
CA GLN A 344 18.72 -7.96 -5.23
C GLN A 344 19.21 -9.10 -4.35
#